data_AF-A0A8T6UZ46-F1
#
_entry.id   AF-A0A8T6UZ46-F1
#
_cell.length_a   1.000
_cell.length_b   1.000
_cell.length_c   1.000
_cell.angle_alpha   90.00
_cell.angle_beta   90.00
_cell.angle_gamma   90.00
#
_symmetry.space_group_name_H-M   'P 1'
#
loop_
_entity.id
_entity.type
_entity.pdbx_description
1 polymer ?
#
loop_
_entity_poly.entity_id
_entity_poly.type
_entity_poly.pdbx_seq_one_letter_code
_entity_poly.pdbx_strand_id
1 'polypeptide(L)'
;MRLPYELRPILKKPLGKLIRGNPEATLAKLGQIFTIIKPVKIASVGDYVTKNLLEKGPQPDIAIVDNRIMRHEIEPIIFERTQKHVKNEAGTISLEANKLLKNA
;
A
#
# COMPACT_ATOMS: atom_id res chain seq x y z
N MET A 1 -9.08 9.57 17.65
CA MET A 1 -8.07 10.66 17.78
C MET A 1 -8.21 11.60 16.58
N ARG A 2 -8.16 12.93 16.73
CA ARG A 2 -8.24 13.89 15.61
C ARG A 2 -6.86 14.49 15.37
N LEU A 3 -6.33 14.36 14.15
CA LEU A 3 -5.00 14.88 13.80
C LEU A 3 -4.97 16.41 13.92
N PRO A 4 -4.07 17.01 14.73
CA PRO A 4 -3.89 18.45 14.84
C PRO A 4 -3.64 19.11 13.48
N TYR A 5 -4.22 20.31 13.27
CA TYR A 5 -4.16 21.00 11.97
C TYR A 5 -2.73 21.32 11.55
N GLU A 6 -1.93 21.82 12.50
CA GLU A 6 -0.49 22.13 12.39
C GLU A 6 0.34 20.96 11.81
N LEU A 7 -0.01 19.71 12.15
CA LEU A 7 0.75 18.53 11.75
C LEU A 7 0.37 18.01 10.35
N ARG A 8 -0.78 18.42 9.81
CA ARG A 8 -1.25 17.97 8.49
C ARG A 8 -0.26 18.26 7.36
N PRO A 9 0.31 19.47 7.20
CA PRO A 9 1.28 19.73 6.14
C PRO A 9 2.55 18.89 6.30
N ILE A 10 2.99 18.65 7.53
CA ILE A 10 4.19 17.85 7.84
C ILE A 10 3.96 16.40 7.43
N LEU A 11 2.85 15.81 7.86
CA LEU A 11 2.52 14.40 7.58
C LEU A 11 2.08 14.13 6.14
N LYS A 12 1.75 15.17 5.37
CA LYS A 12 1.50 15.06 3.92
C LYS A 12 2.77 14.99 3.09
N LYS A 13 3.93 15.31 3.66
CA LYS A 13 5.20 15.19 2.92
C LYS A 13 5.44 13.72 2.60
N PRO A 14 5.70 13.35 1.33
CA PRO A 14 6.02 11.99 0.97
C PRO A 14 7.23 11.50 1.77
N LEU A 15 7.13 10.31 2.37
CA LEU A 15 8.24 9.65 3.07
C LEU A 15 9.31 9.13 2.09
N GLY A 16 9.01 9.10 0.80
CA GLY A 16 9.89 8.65 -0.27
C GLY A 16 9.55 9.31 -1.60
N LYS A 17 9.98 8.68 -2.70
CA LYS A 17 9.78 9.22 -4.04
C LYS A 17 8.30 9.20 -4.43
N LEU A 18 7.71 10.37 -4.62
CA LEU A 18 6.36 10.51 -5.17
C LEU A 18 6.40 10.36 -6.69
N ILE A 19 5.82 9.27 -7.21
CA ILE A 19 5.62 9.07 -8.64
C ILE A 19 4.26 9.65 -9.02
N ARG A 20 4.26 10.73 -9.82
CA ARG A 20 3.03 11.40 -10.29
C ARG A 20 2.65 10.93 -11.69
N GLY A 21 1.34 10.81 -11.92
CA GLY A 21 0.73 10.43 -13.20
C GLY A 21 -0.61 9.73 -12.99
N ASN A 22 -1.24 9.33 -14.09
CA ASN A 22 -2.29 8.33 -14.07
C ASN A 22 -1.70 6.93 -13.77
N PRO A 23 -2.52 5.93 -13.44
CA PRO A 23 -2.04 4.60 -13.09
C PRO A 23 -1.07 4.01 -14.12
N GLU A 24 -1.41 4.06 -15.41
CA GLU A 24 -0.57 3.54 -16.50
C GLU A 24 0.82 4.16 -16.51
N ALA A 25 0.91 5.49 -16.42
CA ALA A 25 2.19 6.20 -16.40
C ALA A 25 2.99 5.93 -15.11
N THR A 26 2.32 5.76 -13.97
CA THR A 26 3.00 5.43 -12.72
C THR A 26 3.55 4.01 -12.72
N LEU A 27 2.80 3.04 -13.24
CA LEU A 27 3.21 1.64 -13.36
C LEU A 27 4.38 1.48 -14.33
N ALA A 28 4.37 2.18 -15.47
CA ALA A 28 5.50 2.17 -16.41
C ALA A 28 6.80 2.69 -15.76
N LYS A 29 6.71 3.80 -15.01
CA LYS A 29 7.85 4.35 -14.24
C LYS A 29 8.31 3.40 -13.13
N LEU A 30 7.38 2.72 -12.47
CA LEU A 30 7.68 1.71 -11.46
C LEU A 30 8.48 0.54 -12.06
N GLY A 31 8.05 0.03 -13.22
CA GLY A 31 8.78 -0.99 -13.97
C GLY A 31 10.22 -0.57 -14.27
N GLN A 32 10.43 0.66 -14.76
CA GLN A 32 11.77 1.21 -15.01
C GLN A 32 12.62 1.31 -13.73
N ILE A 33 12.01 1.65 -12.59
CA ILE A 33 12.74 1.68 -11.31
C ILE A 33 13.15 0.26 -10.91
N PHE A 34 12.26 -0.72 -11.09
CA PHE A 34 12.52 -2.12 -10.71
C PHE A 34 13.61 -2.78 -11.55
N THR A 35 13.77 -2.42 -12.82
CA THR A 35 14.91 -2.92 -13.62
C THR A 35 16.26 -2.46 -13.08
N ILE A 36 16.31 -1.27 -12.47
CA ILE A 36 17.52 -0.68 -11.89
C ILE A 36 17.79 -1.25 -10.49
N ILE A 37 16.80 -1.19 -9.59
CA ILE A 37 17.00 -1.54 -8.19
C ILE A 37 16.89 -3.04 -7.90
N LYS A 38 16.20 -3.79 -8.79
CA LYS A 38 15.95 -5.24 -8.69
C LYS A 38 15.52 -5.66 -7.28
N PRO A 39 14.33 -5.21 -6.83
CA PRO A 39 13.92 -5.42 -5.45
C PRO A 39 13.72 -6.91 -5.17
N VAL A 40 14.20 -7.37 -4.02
CA VAL A 40 14.04 -8.78 -3.59
C VAL A 40 12.63 -9.10 -3.10
N LYS A 41 11.90 -8.08 -2.63
CA LYS A 41 10.48 -8.16 -2.25
C LYS A 41 9.79 -6.84 -2.58
N ILE A 42 8.51 -6.92 -2.93
CA ILE A 42 7.64 -5.78 -3.18
C ILE A 42 6.47 -5.81 -2.19
N ALA A 43 6.18 -4.68 -1.53
CA ALA A 43 5.01 -4.54 -0.68
C ALA A 43 4.11 -3.41 -1.20
N SER A 44 2.81 -3.67 -1.31
CA SER A 44 1.79 -2.66 -1.61
C SER A 44 0.98 -2.34 -0.35
N VAL A 45 0.68 -1.06 -0.16
CA VAL A 45 -0.14 -0.57 0.97
C VAL A 45 -1.27 0.27 0.42
N GLY A 46 -2.50 -0.13 0.74
CA GLY A 46 -3.73 0.50 0.27
C GLY A 46 -4.32 -0.17 -0.97
N ASP A 47 -5.65 -0.11 -1.03
CA ASP A 47 -6.49 -0.85 -1.96
C ASP A 47 -6.31 -0.39 -3.40
N TYR A 48 -6.31 0.92 -3.64
CA TYR A 48 -6.16 1.46 -4.99
C TYR A 48 -4.82 1.07 -5.62
N VAL A 49 -3.72 1.14 -4.86
CA VAL A 49 -2.39 0.78 -5.36
C VAL A 49 -2.29 -0.71 -5.62
N THR A 50 -2.79 -1.51 -4.67
CA THR A 50 -2.78 -2.98 -4.78
C THR A 50 -3.57 -3.44 -6.00
N LYS A 51 -4.79 -2.90 -6.21
CA LYS A 51 -5.60 -3.20 -7.39
C LYS A 51 -4.88 -2.91 -8.71
N ASN A 52 -4.31 -1.71 -8.84
CA ASN A 52 -3.59 -1.34 -10.06
C ASN A 52 -2.35 -2.21 -10.33
N LEU A 53 -1.63 -2.62 -9.29
CA LEU A 53 -0.49 -3.53 -9.41
C LEU A 53 -0.93 -4.93 -9.85
N LEU A 54 -2.01 -5.47 -9.27
CA LEU A 54 -2.50 -6.80 -9.63
C LEU A 54 -3.09 -6.86 -11.05
N GLU A 55 -3.73 -5.79 -11.51
CA GLU A 55 -4.34 -5.75 -12.85
C GLU A 55 -3.34 -5.51 -13.98
N LYS A 56 -2.34 -4.64 -13.77
CA LYS A 56 -1.51 -4.10 -14.85
C LYS A 56 -0.02 -4.00 -14.52
N GLY A 57 0.38 -4.33 -13.30
CA GLY A 57 1.73 -4.09 -12.78
C GLY A 57 2.47 -5.35 -12.35
N PRO A 58 3.67 -5.17 -11.77
CA PRO A 58 4.37 -6.25 -11.08
C PRO A 58 3.55 -6.68 -9.85
N GLN A 59 3.31 -7.98 -9.72
CA GLN A 59 2.59 -8.50 -8.55
C GLN A 59 3.41 -8.24 -7.28
N PRO A 60 2.80 -7.63 -6.24
CA PRO A 60 3.48 -7.46 -4.97
C PRO A 60 3.65 -8.81 -4.27
N ASP A 61 4.64 -8.91 -3.40
CA ASP A 61 4.81 -10.07 -2.54
C ASP A 61 3.88 -10.05 -1.33
N ILE A 62 3.67 -8.84 -0.80
CA ILE A 62 2.85 -8.54 0.35
C ILE A 62 1.88 -7.42 -0.04
N ALA A 63 0.59 -7.61 0.23
CA ALA A 63 -0.43 -6.59 0.05
C ALA A 63 -1.11 -6.31 1.40
N ILE A 64 -1.19 -5.03 1.77
CA ILE A 64 -1.88 -4.56 2.98
C ILE A 64 -3.08 -3.73 2.52
N VAL A 65 -4.28 -4.23 2.77
CA VAL A 65 -5.55 -3.67 2.29
C VAL A 65 -6.57 -3.60 3.41
N ASP A 66 -7.51 -2.66 3.31
CA ASP A 66 -8.65 -2.54 4.24
C ASP A 66 -10.02 -2.63 3.54
N ASN A 67 -10.03 -2.96 2.24
CA ASN A 67 -11.21 -3.02 1.36
C ASN A 67 -11.96 -1.69 1.28
N ARG A 68 -11.24 -0.55 1.39
CA ARG A 68 -11.82 0.78 1.27
C ARG A 68 -10.99 1.68 0.37
N ILE A 69 -11.66 2.37 -0.56
CA ILE A 69 -11.05 3.42 -1.39
C ILE A 69 -11.78 4.73 -1.13
N MET A 70 -11.03 5.79 -0.84
CA MET A 70 -11.59 7.12 -0.54
C MET A 70 -12.67 7.09 0.56
N ARG A 71 -12.54 6.15 1.51
CA ARG A 71 -13.48 5.84 2.61
C ARG A 71 -14.78 5.13 2.22
N HIS A 72 -14.94 4.74 0.96
CA HIS A 72 -16.04 3.90 0.48
C HIS A 72 -15.61 2.44 0.45
N GLU A 73 -16.51 1.54 0.84
CA GLU A 73 -16.31 0.10 0.70
C GLU A 73 -16.18 -0.27 -0.77
N ILE A 74 -15.33 -1.23 -1.05
CA ILE A 74 -15.14 -1.80 -2.37
C ILE A 74 -15.31 -3.31 -2.31
N GLU A 75 -15.52 -3.93 -3.47
CA GLU A 75 -15.39 -5.38 -3.57
C GLU A 75 -14.00 -5.82 -3.09
N PRO A 76 -13.92 -6.89 -2.28
CA PRO A 76 -12.66 -7.39 -1.77
C PRO A 76 -11.65 -7.63 -2.89
N ILE A 77 -10.42 -7.15 -2.69
CA ILE A 77 -9.35 -7.38 -3.65
C ILE A 77 -8.98 -8.86 -3.61
N ILE A 78 -9.21 -9.57 -4.72
CA ILE A 78 -8.83 -10.96 -4.86
C ILE A 78 -7.32 -11.03 -5.10
N PHE A 79 -6.61 -11.64 -4.14
CA PHE A 79 -5.20 -11.93 -4.25
C PHE A 79 -4.95 -13.36 -3.77
N GLU A 80 -4.52 -14.22 -4.70
CA GLU A 80 -4.32 -15.67 -4.49
C GLU A 80 -3.04 -15.96 -3.70
N ARG A 81 -2.98 -15.45 -2.47
CA ARG A 81 -1.91 -15.72 -1.49
C ARG A 81 -2.49 -15.99 -0.12
N THR A 82 -1.65 -16.39 0.83
CA THR A 82 -2.06 -16.56 2.23
C THR A 82 -2.59 -15.24 2.78
N GLN A 83 -3.87 -15.23 3.14
CA GLN A 83 -4.52 -14.07 3.73
C GLN A 83 -4.50 -14.17 5.25
N LYS A 84 -4.19 -13.07 5.91
CA LYS A 84 -4.26 -12.95 7.37
C LYS A 84 -4.99 -11.67 7.72
N HIS A 85 -5.92 -11.75 8.65
CA HIS A 85 -6.72 -10.61 9.11
C HIS A 85 -6.27 -10.21 10.51
N VAL A 86 -6.20 -8.90 10.75
CA VAL A 86 -5.80 -8.35 12.04
C VAL A 86 -6.57 -7.08 12.31
N LYS A 87 -6.90 -6.83 13.58
CA LYS A 87 -7.51 -5.57 13.99
C LYS A 87 -6.44 -4.51 14.20
N ASN A 88 -6.62 -3.36 13.57
CA ASN A 88 -5.74 -2.20 13.71
C ASN A 88 -6.56 -0.92 13.85
N GLU A 89 -6.35 -0.18 14.94
CA GLU A 89 -7.04 1.09 15.16
C GLU A 89 -6.46 2.19 14.26
N ALA A 90 -7.33 3.10 13.81
CA ALA A 90 -6.93 4.17 12.90
C ALA A 90 -5.81 5.05 13.49
N GLY A 91 -4.74 5.24 12.71
CA GLY A 91 -3.57 6.02 13.14
C GLY A 91 -2.60 5.27 14.05
N THR A 92 -2.77 3.96 14.21
CA THR A 92 -1.85 3.09 14.98
C THR A 92 -1.36 1.92 14.13
N ILE A 93 -0.39 1.18 14.67
CA ILE A 93 -0.04 -0.16 14.22
C ILE A 93 -0.11 -1.05 15.46
N SER A 94 -1.12 -1.94 15.51
CA SER A 94 -1.30 -2.85 16.64
C SER A 94 -0.10 -3.78 16.79
N LEU A 95 0.18 -4.25 18.01
CA LEU A 95 1.27 -5.19 18.27
C LEU A 95 1.10 -6.48 17.46
N GLU A 96 -0.14 -6.92 17.30
CA GLU A 96 -0.50 -8.07 16.48
C GLU A 96 -0.16 -7.83 15.00
N ALA A 97 -0.55 -6.67 14.43
CA ALA A 97 -0.22 -6.32 13.06
C ALA A 97 1.30 -6.26 12.84
N ASN A 98 2.04 -5.66 13.77
CA ASN A 98 3.50 -5.61 13.71
C ASN A 98 4.14 -7.01 13.75
N LYS A 99 3.67 -7.90 14.63
CA LYS A 99 4.17 -9.29 14.71
C LYS A 99 3.87 -10.07 13.43
N LEU A 100 2.70 -9.86 12.83
CA LEU A 100 2.32 -10.50 11.58
C LEU A 100 3.22 -10.05 10.43
N LEU A 101 3.46 -8.74 10.30
CA LEU A 101 4.30 -8.17 9.24
C LEU A 101 5.78 -8.54 9.38
N LYS A 102 6.30 -8.70 10.60
CA LYS A 102 7.69 -9.15 10.82
C LYS A 102 7.97 -10.56 10.29
N ASN A 103 6.93 -11.39 10.17
CA ASN A 103 7.03 -12.78 9.74
C ASN A 103 6.50 -12.98 8.30
N ALA A 104 6.39 -11.90 7.52
CA ALA A 104 5.90 -11.89 6.13
C ALA A 104 7.02 -11.91 5.08
#